data_AF-A0A354TR46-F1
#
_entry.id   AF-A0A354TR46-F1
#
_cell.length_a   1.000
_cell.length_b   1.000
_cell.length_c   1.000
_cell.angle_alpha   90.00
_cell.angle_beta   90.00
_cell.angle_gamma   90.00
#
_symmetry.space_group_name_H-M   'P 1'
#
loop_
_entity.id
_entity.type
_entity.pdbx_description
1 polymer ?
#
loop_
_entity_poly.entity_id
_entity_poly.type
_entity_poly.pdbx_seq_one_letter_code
_entity_poly.pdbx_strand_id
1 'polypeptide(L)'
;GATFWLMLAGLLGMSTKFAECVLGVKYRKINPDGSISGGPMYYLEQGLKERNLAWLGKPMGYFYALAIVIGCMGIGNMFQSNQAFEQFVVVTGGESGFFADKGWLFGGMLACLVGVVI
;
A
#
# COMPACT_ATOMS: atom_id res chain seq x y z
N GLY A 1 -13.12 -23.58 -6.53
CA GLY A 1 -12.24 -22.99 -7.56
C GLY A 1 -11.40 -21.85 -7.00
N ALA A 2 -12.03 -20.74 -6.62
CA ALA A 2 -11.34 -19.52 -6.18
C ALA A 2 -10.35 -19.72 -5.01
N THR A 3 -10.71 -20.52 -4.00
CA THR A 3 -9.84 -20.80 -2.85
C THR A 3 -8.48 -21.39 -3.25
N PHE A 4 -8.45 -22.31 -4.23
CA PHE A 4 -7.22 -22.88 -4.76
C PHE A 4 -6.31 -21.80 -5.35
N TRP A 5 -6.89 -20.91 -6.17
CA TRP A 5 -6.14 -19.82 -6.79
C TRP A 5 -5.66 -18.76 -5.79
N LEU A 6 -6.45 -18.45 -4.76
CA LEU A 6 -6.03 -17.54 -3.68
C LEU A 6 -4.85 -18.10 -2.89
N MET A 7 -4.84 -19.40 -2.58
CA MET A 7 -3.71 -20.05 -1.91
C MET A 7 -2.44 -20.00 -2.78
N LEU A 8 -2.57 -20.31 -4.07
CA LEU A 8 -1.46 -20.24 -5.01
C LEU A 8 -0.91 -18.82 -5.16
N ALA A 9 -1.80 -17.83 -5.32
CA ALA A 9 -1.43 -16.42 -5.39
C ALA A 9 -0.75 -15.94 -4.10
N GLY A 10 -1.21 -16.39 -2.92
CA GLY A 10 -0.57 -16.10 -1.64
C GLY A 10 0.86 -16.65 -1.57
N LEU A 11 1.07 -17.90 -2.00
CA LEU A 11 2.39 -18.54 -2.00
C LEU A 11 3.38 -17.82 -2.94
N LEU A 12 2.94 -17.51 -4.16
CA LEU A 12 3.75 -16.75 -5.13
C LEU A 12 3.92 -15.27 -4.72
N GLY A 13 2.95 -14.70 -4.02
CA GLY A 13 3.02 -13.36 -3.47
C GLY A 13 4.11 -13.21 -2.42
N MET A 14 4.28 -14.22 -1.54
CA MET A 14 5.33 -14.22 -0.53
C MET A 14 6.73 -14.24 -1.13
N SER A 15 6.97 -15.07 -2.15
CA SER A 15 8.29 -15.10 -2.82
C SER A 15 8.60 -13.79 -3.54
N THR A 16 7.58 -13.19 -4.17
CA THR A 16 7.71 -11.89 -4.84
C THR A 16 8.00 -10.78 -3.84
N LYS A 17 7.27 -10.73 -2.71
CA LYS A 17 7.51 -9.76 -1.64
C LYS A 17 8.90 -9.91 -1.02
N PHE A 18 9.38 -11.13 -0.85
CA PHE A 18 10.74 -11.36 -0.40
C PHE A 18 11.76 -10.75 -1.37
N ALA A 19 11.60 -10.97 -2.68
CA ALA A 19 12.47 -10.38 -3.69
C ALA A 19 12.43 -8.84 -3.67
N GLU A 20 11.24 -8.23 -3.52
CA GLU A 20 11.09 -6.77 -3.39
C GLU A 20 11.83 -6.21 -2.17
N CYS A 21 11.73 -6.88 -1.01
CA CYS A 21 12.42 -6.45 0.20
C CYS A 21 13.95 -6.58 0.07
N VAL A 22 14.45 -7.68 -0.50
CA VAL A 22 15.88 -7.87 -0.73
C VAL A 22 16.44 -6.79 -1.67
N LEU A 23 15.73 -6.49 -2.76
CA LEU A 23 16.10 -5.41 -3.68
C LEU A 23 16.01 -4.04 -3.00
N GLY A 24 14.99 -3.81 -2.18
CA GLY A 24 14.82 -2.59 -1.41
C GLY A 24 15.97 -2.31 -0.45
N VAL A 25 16.52 -3.34 0.19
CA VAL A 25 17.71 -3.21 1.05
C VAL A 25 18.99 -3.03 0.22
N LYS A 26 19.13 -3.75 -0.90
CA LYS A 26 20.31 -3.66 -1.77
C LYS A 26 20.49 -2.27 -2.40
N TYR A 27 19.40 -1.66 -2.88
CA TYR A 27 19.41 -0.36 -3.58
C TYR A 27 18.89 0.80 -2.70
N ARG A 28 18.94 0.65 -1.38
CA ARG A 28 18.53 1.73 -0.46
C ARG A 28 19.45 2.94 -0.61
N LYS A 29 18.86 4.13 -0.61
CA LYS A 29 19.59 5.40 -0.63
C LYS A 29 19.73 5.92 0.79
N ILE A 30 20.95 6.20 1.20
CA ILE A 30 21.23 6.92 2.44
C ILE A 30 21.20 8.41 2.10
N ASN A 31 20.26 9.12 2.69
CA ASN A 31 20.12 10.55 2.50
C ASN A 31 21.14 11.31 3.37
N PRO A 32 21.42 12.58 3.06
CA PRO A 32 22.40 13.38 3.81
C PRO A 32 22.07 13.57 5.30
N ASP A 33 20.79 13.46 5.66
CA ASP A 33 20.26 13.53 7.02
C ASP A 33 20.40 12.20 7.80
N GLY A 34 20.99 11.17 7.19
CA GLY A 34 21.10 9.83 7.76
C GLY A 34 19.82 8.98 7.62
N SER A 35 18.73 9.52 7.06
CA SER A 35 17.53 8.75 6.77
C SER A 35 17.78 7.76 5.63
N ILE A 36 17.11 6.61 5.67
CA ILE A 36 17.22 5.58 4.65
C ILE A 36 15.95 5.61 3.81
N SER A 37 16.09 6.00 2.55
CA SER A 37 15.02 5.92 1.57
C SER A 37 15.19 4.67 0.72
N GLY A 38 14.32 3.69 0.93
CA GLY A 38 14.25 2.47 0.15
C GLY A 38 12.90 2.35 -0.55
N GLY A 39 12.84 1.53 -1.60
CA GLY A 39 11.59 1.20 -2.25
C GLY A 39 11.72 0.89 -3.74
N PRO A 40 10.60 0.50 -4.36
CA PRO A 40 10.59 0.08 -5.76
C PRO A 40 11.07 1.12 -6.75
N MET A 41 10.78 2.40 -6.51
CA MET A 41 11.28 3.46 -7.39
C MET A 41 12.82 3.49 -7.45
N TYR A 42 13.49 3.20 -6.33
CA TYR A 42 14.95 3.25 -6.23
C TYR A 42 15.62 2.04 -6.87
N TYR A 43 15.11 0.82 -6.59
CA TYR A 43 15.68 -0.37 -7.22
C TYR A 43 15.34 -0.50 -8.70
N LEU A 44 14.21 0.05 -9.16
CA LEU A 44 13.88 0.11 -10.59
C LEU A 44 14.83 1.06 -11.32
N GLU A 45 15.12 2.22 -10.76
CA GLU A 45 16.07 3.16 -11.36
C GLU A 45 17.51 2.61 -11.35
N GLN A 46 18.02 2.20 -10.17
CA GLN A 46 19.42 1.77 -10.03
C GLN A 46 19.67 0.37 -10.56
N GLY A 47 18.77 -0.58 -10.29
CA GLY A 47 18.93 -1.97 -10.72
C GLY A 47 18.84 -2.16 -12.23
N LEU A 48 17.99 -1.38 -12.92
CA LEU A 48 17.96 -1.39 -14.39
C LEU A 48 19.13 -0.61 -14.99
N LYS A 49 19.61 0.45 -14.32
CA LYS A 49 20.83 1.16 -14.74
C LYS A 49 22.06 0.26 -14.72
N GLU A 50 22.25 -0.56 -13.69
CA GLU A 50 23.36 -1.55 -13.61
C GLU A 50 23.32 -2.58 -14.75
N ARG A 51 22.14 -2.85 -15.32
CA ARG A 51 21.95 -3.74 -16.47
C ARG A 51 22.04 -3.04 -17.83
N ASN A 52 22.56 -1.82 -17.89
CA ASN A 52 22.59 -0.96 -19.09
C ASN A 52 21.19 -0.64 -19.67
N LEU A 53 20.13 -0.76 -18.85
CA LEU A 53 18.74 -0.45 -19.21
C LEU A 53 18.27 0.85 -18.54
N ALA A 54 19.17 1.81 -18.39
CA ALA A 54 18.89 3.10 -17.73
C ALA A 54 17.72 3.87 -18.39
N TRP A 55 17.51 3.66 -19.70
CA TRP A 55 16.41 4.26 -20.46
C TRP A 55 15.02 3.75 -20.01
N LEU A 56 14.93 2.53 -19.46
CA LEU A 56 13.71 1.97 -18.87
C LEU A 56 13.60 2.23 -17.37
N GLY A 57 14.73 2.24 -16.65
CA GLY A 57 14.76 2.37 -15.19
C GLY A 57 14.07 3.63 -14.67
N LYS A 58 14.42 4.79 -15.24
CA LYS A 58 13.83 6.08 -14.84
C LYS A 58 12.32 6.17 -15.07
N PRO A 59 11.78 5.93 -16.29
CA PRO A 59 10.34 6.06 -16.51
C PRO A 59 9.53 5.05 -15.69
N MET A 60 10.03 3.83 -15.48
CA MET A 60 9.35 2.84 -14.63
C MET A 60 9.31 3.25 -13.16
N GLY A 61 10.39 3.84 -12.64
CA GLY A 61 10.44 4.37 -11.27
C GLY A 61 9.43 5.50 -11.06
N TYR A 62 9.37 6.46 -11.98
CA TYR A 62 8.39 7.55 -11.93
C TYR A 62 6.95 7.06 -12.07
N PHE A 63 6.70 6.13 -13.00
CA PHE A 63 5.39 5.51 -13.14
C PHE A 63 4.96 4.81 -11.86
N TYR A 64 5.84 4.02 -11.23
CA TYR A 64 5.54 3.37 -9.97
C TYR A 64 5.24 4.38 -8.86
N ALA A 65 6.04 5.44 -8.73
CA ALA A 65 5.82 6.47 -7.73
C ALA A 65 4.47 7.19 -7.90
N LEU A 66 4.05 7.48 -9.13
CA LEU A 66 2.74 8.07 -9.39
C LEU A 66 1.61 7.08 -9.11
N ALA A 67 1.75 5.85 -9.60
CA ALA A 67 0.75 4.81 -9.45
C ALA A 67 0.53 4.44 -7.98
N ILE A 68 1.58 4.40 -7.16
CA ILE A 68 1.45 4.07 -5.73
C ILE A 68 0.76 5.20 -4.96
N VAL A 69 0.99 6.47 -5.29
CA VAL A 69 0.26 7.59 -4.67
C VAL A 69 -1.24 7.47 -4.93
N ILE A 70 -1.63 7.20 -6.18
CA ILE A 70 -3.05 7.01 -6.55
C ILE A 70 -3.61 5.72 -5.91
N GLY A 71 -2.84 4.62 -5.95
CA GLY A 71 -3.24 3.32 -5.43
C GLY A 71 -3.43 3.31 -3.91
N CYS A 72 -2.58 4.03 -3.16
CA CYS A 72 -2.70 4.18 -1.72
C CYS A 72 -3.99 4.89 -1.30
N MET A 73 -4.44 5.89 -2.08
CA MET A 73 -5.71 6.56 -1.81
C MET A 73 -6.90 5.60 -2.00
N GLY A 74 -6.93 4.87 -3.12
CA GLY A 74 -8.04 3.97 -3.46
C GLY A 74 -8.07 2.71 -2.59
N ILE A 75 -7.10 1.81 -2.82
CA ILE A 75 -7.08 0.47 -2.21
C ILE A 75 -6.67 0.54 -0.74
N GLY A 76 -5.71 1.42 -0.40
CA GLY A 76 -5.14 1.48 0.94
C GLY A 76 -6.03 2.20 1.95
N ASN A 77 -6.65 3.32 1.56
CA ASN A 77 -7.38 4.18 2.48
C ASN A 77 -8.91 4.11 2.29
N MET A 78 -9.42 4.55 1.13
CA MET A 78 -10.86 4.72 0.91
C MET A 78 -11.63 3.40 1.02
N PHE A 79 -11.17 2.37 0.30
CA PHE A 79 -11.87 1.08 0.26
C PHE A 79 -11.84 0.35 1.61
N GLN A 80 -10.69 0.37 2.30
CA GLN A 80 -10.55 -0.28 3.61
C GLN A 80 -11.37 0.42 4.69
N SER A 81 -11.35 1.77 4.71
CA SER A 81 -12.12 2.55 5.68
C SER A 81 -13.63 2.38 5.48
N ASN A 82 -14.09 2.33 4.23
CA ASN A 82 -15.49 2.08 3.92
C ASN A 82 -15.92 0.67 4.29
N GLN A 83 -15.13 -0.36 3.96
CA GLN A 83 -15.43 -1.73 4.39
C GLN A 83 -15.49 -1.88 5.93
N ALA A 84 -14.57 -1.23 6.65
CA ALA A 84 -14.60 -1.23 8.11
C ALA A 84 -15.86 -0.55 8.66
N PHE A 85 -16.31 0.55 8.04
CA PHE A 85 -17.55 1.24 8.41
C PHE A 85 -18.79 0.38 8.15
N GLU A 86 -18.90 -0.25 6.99
CA GLU A 86 -20.02 -1.15 6.66
C GLU A 86 -20.14 -2.29 7.67
N GLN A 87 -19.02 -2.93 8.03
CA GLN A 87 -19.01 -3.97 9.06
C GLN A 87 -19.42 -3.43 10.44
N PHE A 88 -19.01 -2.20 10.78
CA PHE A 88 -19.39 -1.55 12.03
C PHE A 88 -20.89 -1.24 12.10
N VAL A 89 -21.50 -0.77 11.01
CA VAL A 89 -22.95 -0.50 10.92
C VAL A 89 -23.74 -1.80 11.09
N VAL A 90 -23.32 -2.88 10.45
CA VAL A 90 -23.96 -4.21 10.57
C VAL A 90 -23.98 -4.69 12.03
N VAL A 91 -22.89 -4.51 12.77
CA VAL A 91 -22.79 -4.97 14.17
C VAL A 91 -23.56 -4.08 15.15
N THR A 92 -23.73 -2.78 14.85
CA THR A 92 -24.32 -1.80 15.77
C THR A 92 -25.83 -1.60 15.64
N GLY A 93 -26.49 -2.38 14.77
CA GLY A 93 -27.96 -2.37 14.63
C GLY A 93 -28.48 -2.26 13.20
N GLY A 94 -27.61 -2.28 12.18
CA GLY A 94 -28.01 -2.22 10.77
C GLY A 94 -28.61 -0.86 10.37
N GLU A 95 -29.50 -0.85 9.37
CA GLU A 95 -30.10 0.38 8.81
C GLU A 95 -30.97 1.17 9.80
N SER A 96 -31.41 0.55 10.92
CA SER A 96 -32.15 1.22 11.99
C SER A 96 -31.25 1.71 13.15
N GLY A 97 -29.95 1.44 13.08
CA GLY A 97 -28.96 1.85 14.08
C GLY A 97 -28.56 3.33 13.95
N PHE A 98 -28.21 3.96 15.07
CA PHE A 98 -27.81 5.38 15.13
C PHE A 98 -26.60 5.76 14.25
N PHE A 99 -25.80 4.75 13.83
CA PHE A 99 -24.57 4.93 13.06
C PHE A 99 -24.73 4.78 11.54
N ALA A 100 -25.90 4.37 11.04
CA ALA A 100 -26.11 4.10 9.60
C ALA A 100 -25.80 5.31 8.70
N ASP A 101 -26.23 6.51 9.08
CA ASP A 101 -25.99 7.77 8.33
C ASP A 101 -24.76 8.56 8.83
N LYS A 102 -23.99 8.00 9.78
CA LYS A 102 -22.92 8.73 10.48
C LYS A 102 -21.52 8.28 10.10
N GLY A 103 -21.31 7.99 8.81
CA GLY A 103 -20.01 7.61 8.26
C GLY A 103 -18.89 8.62 8.55
N TRP A 104 -19.20 9.91 8.61
CA TRP A 104 -18.23 10.96 8.92
C TRP A 104 -17.72 10.91 10.37
N LEU A 105 -18.54 10.47 11.33
CA LEU A 105 -18.14 10.31 12.73
C LEU A 105 -17.19 9.13 12.89
N PHE A 106 -17.51 8.00 12.25
CA PHE A 106 -16.65 6.83 12.23
C PHE A 106 -15.33 7.13 11.51
N GLY A 107 -15.39 7.76 10.34
CA GLY A 107 -14.21 8.19 9.60
C GLY A 107 -13.34 9.18 10.39
N GLY A 108 -13.96 10.14 11.08
CA GLY A 108 -13.25 11.09 11.95
C GLY A 108 -12.56 10.40 13.12
N MET A 109 -13.24 9.45 13.78
CA MET A 109 -12.64 8.63 14.85
C MET A 109 -11.46 7.81 14.31
N LEU A 110 -11.63 7.14 13.17
CA LEU A 110 -10.59 6.34 12.53
C LEU A 110 -9.38 7.21 12.15
N ALA A 111 -9.61 8.41 11.60
CA ALA A 111 -8.56 9.35 11.26
C ALA A 111 -7.77 9.82 12.49
N CYS A 112 -8.46 10.12 13.61
CA CYS A 112 -7.80 10.48 14.87
C CYS A 112 -6.94 9.32 15.40
N LEU A 113 -7.46 8.09 15.40
CA LEU A 113 -6.72 6.91 15.86
C LEU A 113 -5.47 6.66 15.01
N VAL A 114 -5.59 6.72 13.69
CA VAL A 114 -4.44 6.59 12.79
C VAL A 114 -3.43 7.72 13.01
N GLY A 115 -3.91 8.95 13.21
CA GLY A 115 -3.06 10.11 13.48
C GLY A 115 -2.29 10.04 14.80
N VAL A 116 -2.72 9.23 15.77
CA VAL A 116 -1.98 8.99 17.02
C VAL A 116 -0.83 7.98 16.83
N VAL A 117 -0.96 7.09 15.85
CA VAL A 117 0.04 6.02 15.59
C VAL A 117 1.22 6.52 14.76
N ILE A 118 0.99 7.50 13.90
CA ILE A 118 1.99 8.12 13.02
C ILE A 118 2.76 9.19 13.77
#